data_AF-G2FS39-F1
#
_entry.id   AF-G2FS39-F1
#
_cell.length_a   1.000
_cell.length_b   1.000
_cell.length_c   1.000
_cell.angle_alpha   90.00
_cell.angle_beta   90.00
_cell.angle_gamma   90.00
#
_symmetry.space_group_name_H-M   'P 1'
#
loop_
_entity.id
_entity.type
_entity.pdbx_description
1 polymer ?
#
loop_
_entity_poly.entity_id
_entity_poly.type
_entity_poly.pdbx_seq_one_letter_code
_entity_poly.pdbx_strand_id
1 'polypeptide(L)'
;MEYISGVVERITFENEDNGFSVIKIKSNGYADLVTVVGSLTAVNVGLIICLKGEWKMDSKFGKQFAAQDYHGTLPATVVGIPQ
;
A
#
# COMPACT_ATOMS: atom_id res chain seq x y z
N MET A 1 -6.71 13.04 -6.77
CA MET A 1 -5.82 12.13 -6.01
C MET A 1 -6.48 11.83 -4.69
N GLU A 2 -6.50 10.56 -4.34
CA GLU A 2 -7.15 10.00 -3.15
C GLU A 2 -6.07 9.38 -2.25
N TYR A 3 -6.40 9.19 -0.98
CA TYR A 3 -5.48 8.63 0.01
C TYR A 3 -6.12 7.42 0.68
N ILE A 4 -5.36 6.34 0.76
CA ILE A 4 -5.77 5.13 1.49
C ILE A 4 -4.66 4.73 2.45
N SER A 5 -5.05 4.26 3.63
CA SER A 5 -4.12 3.74 4.62
C SER A 5 -4.59 2.39 5.11
N GLY A 6 -3.63 1.52 5.40
CA GLY A 6 -3.93 0.15 5.80
C GLY A 6 -2.67 -0.62 6.13
N VAL A 7 -2.89 -1.85 6.59
CA VAL A 7 -1.81 -2.80 6.87
C VAL A 7 -1.64 -3.67 5.64
N VAL A 8 -0.39 -3.91 5.23
CA VAL A 8 -0.08 -4.83 4.15
C VAL A 8 -0.40 -6.25 4.63
N GLU A 9 -1.44 -6.85 4.08
CA GLU A 9 -1.86 -8.19 4.47
C GLU A 9 -1.15 -9.25 3.61
N ARG A 10 -0.88 -8.92 2.33
CA ARG A 10 -0.21 -9.82 1.39
C ARG A 10 0.42 -9.08 0.22
N ILE A 11 1.59 -9.55 -0.22
CA ILE A 11 2.22 -9.14 -1.49
C ILE A 11 1.84 -10.19 -2.54
N THR A 12 1.18 -9.77 -3.61
CA THR A 12 0.75 -10.66 -4.71
C THR A 12 1.84 -10.78 -5.76
N PHE A 13 2.52 -9.68 -6.04
CA PHE A 13 3.60 -9.60 -7.03
C PHE A 13 4.55 -8.47 -6.64
N GLU A 14 5.83 -8.64 -6.91
CA GLU A 14 6.86 -7.64 -6.74
C GLU A 14 7.87 -7.82 -7.87
N ASN A 15 8.23 -6.72 -8.51
CA ASN A 15 9.21 -6.68 -9.58
C ASN A 15 10.36 -5.78 -9.17
N GLU A 16 11.46 -6.37 -8.75
CA GLU A 16 12.67 -5.64 -8.33
C GLU A 16 13.31 -4.86 -9.48
N ASP A 17 13.16 -5.30 -10.73
CA ASP A 17 13.77 -4.67 -11.91
C ASP A 17 13.27 -3.24 -12.15
N ASN A 18 11.96 -3.03 -12.00
CA ASN A 18 11.31 -1.73 -12.26
C ASN A 18 10.64 -1.13 -11.01
N GLY A 19 10.79 -1.80 -9.85
CA GLY A 19 10.19 -1.44 -8.57
C GLY A 19 8.67 -1.58 -8.48
N PHE A 20 8.01 -2.23 -9.44
CA PHE A 20 6.55 -2.36 -9.50
C PHE A 20 6.05 -3.50 -8.63
N SER A 21 5.11 -3.22 -7.72
CA SER A 21 4.56 -4.22 -6.82
C SER A 21 3.03 -4.15 -6.77
N VAL A 22 2.42 -5.31 -6.59
CA VAL A 22 0.99 -5.50 -6.40
C VAL A 22 0.79 -6.08 -5.02
N ILE A 23 0.18 -5.30 -4.14
CA ILE A 23 -0.07 -5.69 -2.76
C ILE A 23 -1.55 -5.60 -2.44
N LYS A 24 -1.95 -6.37 -1.44
CA LYS A 24 -3.27 -6.31 -0.83
C LYS A 24 -3.14 -5.76 0.57
N ILE A 25 -3.81 -4.64 0.81
CA ILE A 25 -3.82 -4.00 2.12
C ILE A 25 -5.20 -4.16 2.76
N LYS A 26 -5.19 -4.35 4.09
CA LYS A 26 -6.39 -4.23 4.90
C LYS A 26 -6.52 -2.79 5.37
N SER A 27 -7.49 -2.08 4.81
CA SER A 27 -7.82 -0.72 5.23
C SER A 27 -9.02 -0.77 6.16
N ASN A 28 -8.98 -0.06 7.29
CA ASN A 28 -10.08 -0.04 8.27
C ASN A 28 -11.42 0.49 7.70
N GLY A 29 -11.38 1.20 6.57
CA GLY A 29 -12.59 1.68 5.88
C GLY A 29 -13.23 0.67 4.92
N TYR A 30 -12.61 -0.49 4.69
CA TYR A 30 -13.05 -1.49 3.73
C TYR A 30 -13.17 -2.87 4.40
N ALA A 31 -14.27 -3.57 4.14
CA ALA A 31 -14.48 -4.92 4.67
C ALA A 31 -13.55 -5.96 4.02
N ASP A 32 -13.15 -5.71 2.77
CA ASP A 32 -12.28 -6.58 1.98
C ASP A 32 -10.88 -5.99 1.79
N LEU A 33 -9.95 -6.81 1.30
CA LEU A 33 -8.58 -6.41 1.02
C LEU A 33 -8.54 -5.53 -0.23
N VAL A 34 -8.04 -4.31 -0.07
CA VAL A 34 -7.86 -3.38 -1.17
C VAL A 34 -6.61 -3.78 -1.96
N THR A 35 -6.79 -4.01 -3.26
CA THR A 35 -5.67 -4.28 -4.17
C THR A 35 -5.03 -2.96 -4.58
N VAL A 36 -3.73 -2.86 -4.37
CA VAL A 36 -2.92 -1.66 -4.60
C VAL A 36 -1.81 -2.02 -5.59
N VAL A 37 -1.61 -1.18 -6.58
CA VAL A 37 -0.58 -1.34 -7.62
C VAL A 37 0.24 -0.06 -7.73
N GLY A 38 1.55 -0.17 -7.83
CA GLY A 38 2.43 0.99 -7.94
C GLY A 38 3.89 0.62 -7.68
N SER A 39 4.76 1.62 -7.71
CA SER A 39 6.18 1.41 -7.39
C SER A 39 6.40 1.42 -5.87
N LEU A 40 6.21 0.27 -5.23
CA LEU A 40 6.18 0.09 -3.78
C LEU A 40 7.41 -0.68 -3.33
N THR A 41 8.53 0.02 -3.17
CA THR A 41 9.81 -0.60 -2.80
C THR A 41 9.87 -0.85 -1.29
N ALA A 42 10.49 -1.95 -0.84
CA ALA A 42 10.64 -2.25 0.59
C ALA A 42 9.33 -2.36 1.40
N VAL A 43 8.23 -2.75 0.74
CA VAL A 43 6.95 -3.00 1.43
C VAL A 43 6.96 -4.39 2.04
N ASN A 44 6.55 -4.51 3.31
CA ASN A 44 6.55 -5.77 4.04
C ASN A 44 5.15 -6.08 4.56
N VAL A 45 4.79 -7.37 4.61
CA VAL A 45 3.54 -7.82 5.25
C VAL A 45 3.56 -7.44 6.73
N GLY A 46 2.47 -6.86 7.22
CA GLY A 46 2.35 -6.32 8.58
C GLY A 46 2.77 -4.85 8.73
N LEU A 47 3.34 -4.23 7.68
CA LEU A 47 3.66 -2.80 7.70
C LEU A 47 2.40 -1.95 7.52
N ILE A 48 2.28 -0.88 8.30
CA ILE A 48 1.24 0.13 8.08
C ILE A 48 1.74 1.08 6.99
N ILE A 49 0.99 1.20 5.90
CA ILE A 49 1.35 2.09 4.79
C ILE A 49 0.21 3.03 4.46
N CYS A 50 0.58 4.25 4.08
CA CYS A 50 -0.30 5.29 3.57
C CYS A 50 0.04 5.50 2.10
N LEU A 51 -0.95 5.40 1.22
CA LEU A 51 -0.79 5.46 -0.22
C LEU A 51 -1.56 6.64 -0.77
N LYS A 52 -0.97 7.33 -1.73
CA LYS A 52 -1.58 8.43 -2.46
C LYS A 52 -1.66 8.06 -3.94
N GLY A 53 -2.83 8.21 -4.51
CA GLY A 53 -3.05 7.72 -5.87
C GLY A 53 -4.45 7.96 -6.37
N GLU A 54 -4.93 7.03 -7.18
CA GLU A 54 -6.25 7.08 -7.79
C GLU A 54 -6.84 5.68 -7.91
N TRP A 55 -8.15 5.58 -7.78
CA TRP A 55 -8.85 4.32 -8.01
C TRP A 55 -9.03 4.07 -9.49
N LYS A 56 -8.61 2.89 -9.93
CA LYS A 56 -8.93 2.32 -11.24
C LYS A 56 -9.93 1.19 -11.05
N MET A 57 -10.76 0.98 -12.06
CA MET A 57 -11.75 -0.09 -12.07
C MET A 57 -11.45 -1.01 -13.24
N ASP A 58 -11.08 -2.24 -12.91
CA ASP A 58 -10.82 -3.31 -13.86
C ASP A 58 -12.10 -4.14 -14.03
N SER A 59 -12.55 -4.33 -15.27
CA SER A 59 -13.76 -5.11 -15.56
C SER A 59 -13.69 -6.58 -15.12
N LYS A 60 -12.48 -7.11 -14.89
CA LYS A 60 -12.26 -8.51 -14.45
C LYS A 60 -12.09 -8.68 -12.94
N PHE A 61 -11.38 -7.75 -12.29
CA PHE A 61 -10.96 -7.90 -10.89
C PHE A 61 -11.59 -6.85 -9.96
N GLY A 62 -12.29 -5.86 -10.51
CA GLY A 62 -12.94 -4.81 -9.75
C GLY A 62 -12.00 -3.64 -9.44
N LYS A 63 -12.15 -3.05 -8.26
CA LYS A 63 -11.49 -1.79 -7.89
C LYS A 63 -10.03 -2.03 -7.48
N GLN A 64 -9.10 -1.38 -8.16
CA GLN A 64 -7.67 -1.40 -7.86
C GLN A 64 -7.18 0.03 -7.58
N PHE A 65 -6.31 0.21 -6.61
CA PHE A 65 -5.76 1.51 -6.29
C PHE A 65 -4.38 1.68 -6.93
N ALA A 66 -4.27 2.58 -7.89
CA ALA A 66 -3.00 2.94 -8.51
C ALA A 66 -2.28 3.95 -7.62
N ALA A 67 -1.33 3.47 -6.81
CA ALA A 67 -0.49 4.28 -5.96
C ALA A 67 0.60 4.97 -6.78
N GLN A 68 0.60 6.30 -6.74
CA GLN A 68 1.67 7.11 -7.30
C GLN A 68 2.74 7.40 -6.25
N ASP A 69 2.33 7.50 -4.98
CA ASP A 69 3.21 7.79 -3.86
C ASP A 69 2.81 6.95 -2.65
N TYR A 70 3.76 6.60 -1.79
CA TYR A 70 3.47 5.85 -0.58
C TYR A 70 4.43 6.20 0.56
N HIS A 71 3.94 6.04 1.77
CA HIS A 71 4.67 6.28 3.00
C HIS A 71 4.43 5.11 3.95
N GLY A 72 5.46 4.33 4.22
CA GLY A 72 5.43 3.29 5.24
C GLY A 72 5.71 3.88 6.61
N THR A 73 4.84 3.62 7.59
CA THR A 73 5.10 3.93 8.99
C THR A 73 5.26 2.62 9.74
N LEU A 74 6.44 2.36 10.28
CA LEU A 74 6.61 1.27 11.24
C LEU A 74 5.82 1.66 12.50
N PRO A 75 5.00 0.75 13.09
CA PRO A 75 4.47 0.99 14.41
C PRO A 75 5.67 1.22 15.35
N ALA A 76 5.73 2.41 15.93
CA ALA A 76 6.92 2.97 16.55
C ALA A 76 7.66 1.96 17.44
N THR A 77 8.91 1.65 17.10
CA THR A 77 9.92 1.55 18.16
C THR A 77 10.41 2.97 18.40
N VAL A 78 9.74 3.63 19.35
CA VAL A 78 10.23 4.73 20.20
C VAL A 78 10.96 5.89 19.52
N VAL A 79 10.27 7.05 19.49
CA VAL A 79 10.78 8.40 19.81
C VAL A 79 12.29 8.64 19.63
N GLY A 80 12.63 9.46 18.65
CA GLY A 80 13.86 10.25 18.64
C GLY A 80 13.49 11.71 18.38
N ILE A 81 13.12 12.45 19.43
CA ILE A 81 13.08 13.91 19.38
C ILE A 81 14.55 14.35 19.28
N PRO A 82 15.00 15.06 18.23
CA PRO A 82 16.29 15.74 18.32
C PRO A 82 16.11 16.89 19.31
N GLN A 83 16.79 16.78 20.46
CA GLN A 83 17.04 17.87 21.40
C GLN A 83 18.17 18.76 20.87
#